data_AF-A0A5B9SUT7-F1
#
_entry.id   AF-A0A5B9SUT7-F1
#
_cell.length_a   1.000
_cell.length_b   1.000
_cell.length_c   1.000
_cell.angle_alpha   90.00
_cell.angle_beta   90.00
_cell.angle_gamma   90.00
#
_symmetry.space_group_name_H-M   'P 1'
#
loop_
_entity.id
_entity.type
_entity.pdbx_description
1 polymer ?
#
loop_
_entity_poly.entity_id
_entity_poly.type
_entity_poly.pdbx_seq_one_letter_code
_entity_poly.pdbx_strand_id
1 'polypeptide(L)'
;MKKTPPLIAPVRERWLFPLPQPDTVFSGEALLPPPVLSTEGRCPCCRRTVTHRFILEDSWPLQQMADTCRDTVVLLEKNLTLVMRLKKRPVPENADEKKKHIRTLQDAERSLAQARLSARRLALRHVEKSQIVTTDTLSENESDLLQPEGPPFHLCAFCHAWHCLNGYAAAQGVMVWLPDLHPASVVALNARALKEIFSDERKRVRQGRAVLNALVQNRLAVEEKFRTWRPADFADALRRWPPTQRQMLREKMDGVALILLPDSFPDKKYVM
;
A
#
# COMPACT_ATOMS: atom_id res chain seq x y z
N MET A 1 -16.08 -30.54 -20.56
CA MET A 1 -14.94 -30.03 -19.76
C MET A 1 -15.30 -28.62 -19.28
N LYS A 2 -15.51 -28.43 -17.98
CA LYS A 2 -15.71 -27.08 -17.41
C LYS A 2 -14.40 -26.33 -17.61
N LYS A 3 -14.40 -25.26 -18.42
CA LYS A 3 -13.26 -24.35 -18.51
C LYS A 3 -13.04 -23.77 -17.11
N THR A 4 -11.94 -24.15 -16.47
CA THR A 4 -11.46 -23.47 -15.26
C THR A 4 -11.40 -21.98 -15.60
N PRO A 5 -12.08 -21.10 -14.85
CA PRO A 5 -11.97 -19.67 -15.09
C PRO A 5 -10.48 -19.28 -15.01
N PRO A 6 -10.01 -18.31 -15.82
CA PRO A 6 -8.63 -17.88 -15.75
C PRO A 6 -8.32 -17.49 -14.31
N LEU A 7 -7.26 -18.08 -13.75
CA LEU A 7 -6.77 -17.72 -12.43
C LEU A 7 -6.50 -16.22 -12.44
N ILE A 8 -7.25 -15.46 -11.64
CA ILE A 8 -7.00 -14.04 -11.45
C ILE A 8 -5.57 -13.92 -10.91
N ALA A 9 -4.76 -13.10 -11.58
CA ALA A 9 -3.38 -12.90 -11.17
C ALA A 9 -3.33 -12.41 -9.70
N PRO A 10 -2.41 -12.95 -8.88
CA PRO A 10 -2.20 -12.52 -7.50
C PRO A 10 -2.15 -10.98 -7.34
N VAL A 11 -2.59 -10.46 -6.19
CA VAL A 11 -2.65 -9.01 -5.90
C VAL A 11 -1.29 -8.36 -6.18
N ARG A 12 -0.22 -8.97 -5.69
CA ARG A 12 1.17 -8.50 -5.91
C ARG A 12 1.60 -8.39 -7.38
N GLU A 13 0.99 -9.16 -8.27
CA GLU A 13 1.26 -9.10 -9.71
C GLU A 13 0.53 -7.91 -10.35
N ARG A 14 -0.70 -7.63 -9.90
CA ARG A 14 -1.56 -6.56 -10.42
C ARG A 14 -1.18 -5.17 -9.92
N TRP A 15 -0.77 -5.04 -8.66
CA TRP A 15 -0.48 -3.75 -8.01
C TRP A 15 0.98 -3.66 -7.56
N LEU A 16 1.55 -2.45 -7.57
CA LEU A 16 2.83 -2.19 -6.91
C LEU A 16 2.54 -1.88 -5.45
N PHE A 17 3.32 -2.43 -4.51
CA PHE A 17 3.16 -2.16 -3.07
C PHE A 17 1.69 -2.14 -2.61
N PRO A 18 0.96 -3.28 -2.67
CA PRO A 18 -0.44 -3.33 -2.30
C PRO A 18 -0.58 -3.09 -0.79
N LEU A 19 -0.65 -1.81 -0.41
CA LEU A 19 -0.63 -1.35 0.97
C LEU A 19 -2.04 -0.96 1.45
N PRO A 20 -2.31 -1.09 2.76
CA PRO A 20 -1.42 -1.66 3.79
C PRO A 20 -1.20 -3.18 3.63
N GLN A 21 -0.19 -3.72 4.29
CA GLN A 21 0.11 -5.16 4.31
C GLN A 21 0.07 -5.69 5.75
N PRO A 22 -0.49 -6.88 6.00
CA PRO A 22 -0.45 -7.51 7.32
C PRO A 22 1.00 -7.69 7.79
N ASP A 23 1.35 -7.04 8.90
CA ASP A 23 2.67 -7.17 9.54
C ASP A 23 2.56 -6.95 11.06
N THR A 24 3.69 -7.02 11.76
CA THR A 24 3.76 -6.83 13.20
C THR A 24 5.01 -6.04 13.55
N VAL A 25 4.93 -5.18 14.57
CA VAL A 25 6.12 -4.53 15.12
C VAL A 25 6.93 -5.58 15.87
N PHE A 26 8.23 -5.66 15.61
CA PHE A 26 9.10 -6.59 16.31
C PHE A 26 9.41 -6.06 17.71
N SER A 27 8.64 -6.54 18.70
CA SER A 27 8.84 -6.21 20.11
C SER A 27 8.91 -7.48 20.95
N GLY A 28 9.53 -7.38 22.13
CA GLY A 28 9.52 -8.44 23.15
C GLY A 28 8.19 -8.57 23.89
N GLU A 29 7.28 -7.60 23.74
CA GLU A 29 5.98 -7.58 24.41
C GLU A 29 4.90 -8.29 23.59
N ALA A 30 3.98 -8.98 24.27
CA ALA A 30 2.89 -9.70 23.62
C ALA A 30 1.90 -8.75 22.90
N LEU A 31 1.59 -7.62 23.52
CA LEU A 31 0.77 -6.54 22.99
C LEU A 31 1.56 -5.24 22.99
N LEU A 32 1.40 -4.43 21.95
CA LEU A 32 2.00 -3.10 21.93
C LEU A 32 1.25 -2.11 22.85
N PRO A 33 1.94 -1.06 23.32
CA PRO A 33 1.27 0.06 23.97
C PRO A 33 0.22 0.70 23.05
N PRO A 34 -0.75 1.45 23.61
CA PRO A 34 -1.69 2.23 22.81
C PRO A 34 -0.95 3.14 21.82
N PRO A 35 -1.41 3.21 20.57
CA PRO A 35 -0.72 3.96 19.54
C PRO A 35 -0.77 5.46 19.85
N VAL A 36 0.36 6.14 19.64
CA VAL A 36 0.48 7.58 19.91
C VAL A 36 -0.17 8.36 18.77
N LEU A 37 -1.03 9.32 19.12
CA LEU A 37 -1.67 10.20 18.16
C LEU A 37 -0.67 11.18 17.54
N SER A 38 -0.85 11.44 16.25
CA SER A 38 -0.11 12.42 15.46
C SER A 38 -1.10 13.35 14.74
N THR A 39 -0.57 14.37 14.07
CA THR A 39 -1.34 15.40 13.38
C THR A 39 -2.13 14.84 12.19
N GLU A 40 -3.17 15.60 11.81
CA GLU A 40 -3.95 15.34 10.61
C GLU A 40 -3.08 15.29 9.35
N GLY A 41 -3.60 14.65 8.32
CA GLY A 41 -2.90 14.56 7.05
C GLY A 41 -3.31 13.35 6.24
N ARG A 42 -2.56 13.08 5.18
CA ARG A 42 -2.82 11.98 4.27
C ARG A 42 -2.07 10.72 4.73
N CYS A 43 -2.78 9.63 4.95
CA CYS A 43 -2.15 8.34 5.27
C CYS A 43 -1.30 7.84 4.09
N PRO A 44 -0.01 7.49 4.27
CA PRO A 44 0.85 7.03 3.18
C PRO A 44 0.41 5.67 2.62
N CYS A 45 -0.27 4.81 3.37
CA CYS A 45 -0.77 3.52 2.85
C CYS A 45 -1.99 3.71 1.94
N CYS A 46 -3.11 4.19 2.50
CA CYS A 46 -4.40 4.24 1.81
C CYS A 46 -4.72 5.59 1.17
N ARG A 47 -3.83 6.58 1.29
CA ARG A 47 -3.94 7.93 0.71
C ARG A 47 -5.16 8.75 1.14
N ARG A 48 -5.86 8.33 2.20
CA ARG A 48 -6.97 9.07 2.79
C ARG A 48 -6.47 10.21 3.65
N THR A 49 -7.11 11.37 3.51
CA THR A 49 -7.01 12.45 4.47
C THR A 49 -7.78 12.06 5.73
N VAL A 50 -7.13 12.18 6.88
CA VAL A 50 -7.71 11.90 8.20
C VAL A 50 -7.37 13.03 9.16
N THR A 51 -8.26 13.29 10.11
CA THR A 51 -8.11 14.29 11.18
C THR A 51 -7.13 13.85 12.25
N HIS A 52 -6.85 12.55 12.33
CA HIS A 52 -5.91 11.96 13.28
C HIS A 52 -5.12 10.83 12.64
N ARG A 53 -3.80 10.83 12.85
CA ARG A 53 -2.91 9.72 12.48
C ARG A 53 -2.30 9.11 13.73
N PHE A 54 -1.65 7.96 13.55
CA PHE A 54 -0.98 7.20 14.60
C PHE A 54 0.45 6.94 14.19
N ILE A 55 1.36 7.13 15.14
CA ILE A 55 2.79 6.91 14.97
C ILE A 55 3.05 5.41 14.95
N LEU A 56 3.77 4.97 13.92
CA LEU A 56 4.33 3.63 13.80
C LEU A 56 5.84 3.76 13.61
N GLU A 57 6.59 3.40 14.64
CA GLU A 57 8.06 3.58 14.68
C GLU A 57 8.77 2.83 13.56
N ASP A 58 8.37 1.58 13.30
CA ASP A 58 8.94 0.76 12.25
C ASP A 58 7.87 0.07 11.39
N SER A 59 8.20 -0.13 10.12
CA SER A 59 7.41 -0.96 9.21
C SER A 59 8.24 -1.30 8.01
N TRP A 60 8.65 -2.56 7.90
CA TRP A 60 9.47 -3.01 6.77
C TRP A 60 8.78 -2.80 5.41
N PRO A 61 7.48 -3.10 5.22
CA PRO A 61 6.79 -2.80 3.96
C PRO A 61 6.78 -1.32 3.60
N LEU A 62 6.65 -0.42 4.58
CA LEU A 62 6.65 1.02 4.33
C LEU A 62 8.05 1.56 4.08
N GLN A 63 9.05 1.04 4.78
CA GLN A 63 10.45 1.34 4.54
C GLN A 63 10.84 0.95 3.10
N GLN A 64 10.48 -0.27 2.66
CA GLN A 64 10.76 -0.71 1.29
C GLN A 64 10.09 0.17 0.24
N MET A 65 8.83 0.57 0.47
CA MET A 65 8.14 1.53 -0.39
C MET A 65 8.87 2.88 -0.40
N ALA A 66 9.26 3.39 0.77
CA ALA A 66 9.92 4.68 0.90
C ALA A 66 11.29 4.70 0.19
N ASP A 67 12.09 3.66 0.37
CA ASP A 67 13.37 3.47 -0.32
C ASP A 67 13.16 3.40 -1.84
N THR A 68 12.20 2.60 -2.30
CA THR A 68 11.92 2.45 -3.73
C THR A 68 11.47 3.77 -4.37
N CYS A 69 10.65 4.56 -3.68
CA CYS A 69 10.27 5.90 -4.14
C CYS A 69 11.49 6.83 -4.21
N ARG A 70 12.35 6.87 -3.17
CA ARG A 70 13.59 7.67 -3.18
C ARG A 70 14.50 7.31 -4.36
N ASP A 71 14.77 6.02 -4.54
CA ASP A 71 15.61 5.52 -5.63
C ASP A 71 15.03 5.88 -7.00
N THR A 72 13.71 5.79 -7.14
CA THR A 72 13.01 6.12 -8.39
C THR A 72 13.06 7.62 -8.70
N VAL A 73 12.93 8.49 -7.70
CA VAL A 73 13.07 9.94 -7.87
C VAL A 73 14.49 10.28 -8.34
N VAL A 74 15.51 9.73 -7.68
CA VAL A 74 16.91 9.92 -8.07
C VAL A 74 17.16 9.42 -9.49
N LEU A 75 16.62 8.26 -9.87
CA LEU A 75 16.74 7.72 -11.23
C LEU A 75 16.04 8.62 -12.26
N LEU A 76 14.86 9.14 -11.94
CA LEU A 76 14.10 10.03 -12.81
C LEU A 76 14.87 11.34 -13.06
N GLU A 77 15.41 11.96 -12.02
CA GLU A 77 16.22 13.19 -12.11
C GLU A 77 17.50 12.99 -12.92
N LYS A 78 18.19 11.86 -12.72
CA LYS A 78 19.38 11.50 -13.51
C LYS A 78 19.06 11.37 -15.00
N ASN A 79 17.97 10.68 -15.36
CA ASN A 79 17.55 10.52 -16.75
C ASN A 79 17.11 11.84 -17.38
N LEU A 80 16.37 12.67 -16.62
CA LEU A 80 15.94 13.99 -17.08
C LEU A 80 17.16 14.88 -17.40
N THR A 81 18.13 14.91 -16.49
CA THR A 81 19.38 15.67 -16.64
C THR A 81 20.20 15.20 -17.84
N LEU A 82 20.27 13.89 -18.07
CA LEU A 82 20.98 13.31 -19.22
C LEU A 82 20.34 13.75 -20.55
N VAL A 83 19.01 13.62 -20.67
CA VAL A 83 18.29 14.03 -21.90
C VAL A 83 18.45 15.53 -22.14
N MET A 84 18.30 16.36 -21.10
CA MET A 84 18.51 17.81 -21.21
C MET A 84 19.93 18.15 -21.68
N ARG A 85 20.94 17.47 -21.14
CA ARG A 85 22.34 17.65 -21.53
C ARG A 85 22.59 17.27 -22.99
N LEU A 86 22.04 16.15 -23.44
CA LEU A 86 22.18 15.70 -24.83
C LEU A 86 21.49 16.63 -25.81
N LYS A 87 20.27 17.13 -25.48
CA LYS A 87 19.53 18.10 -26.31
C LYS A 87 20.22 19.46 -26.43
N LYS A 88 20.98 19.88 -25.41
CA LYS A 88 21.76 21.12 -25.43
C LYS A 88 23.05 21.02 -26.25
N ARG A 89 23.56 19.81 -26.51
CA ARG A 89 24.79 19.64 -27.30
C ARG A 89 24.50 19.94 -28.77
N PRO A 90 25.39 20.65 -29.47
CA PRO A 90 25.25 20.85 -30.91
C PRO A 90 25.29 19.49 -31.61
N VAL A 91 24.45 19.34 -32.64
CA VAL A 91 24.43 18.13 -33.47
C VAL A 91 25.69 18.12 -34.33
N PRO A 92 26.50 17.04 -34.31
CA PRO A 92 27.69 16.96 -35.15
C PRO A 92 27.36 17.07 -36.64
N GLU A 93 28.25 17.72 -37.40
CA GLU A 93 28.12 17.86 -38.86
C GLU A 93 28.49 16.56 -39.60
N ASN A 94 29.44 15.80 -39.05
CA ASN A 94 29.83 14.49 -39.59
C ASN A 94 28.65 13.50 -39.54
N ALA A 95 28.35 12.88 -40.68
CA ALA A 95 27.21 11.97 -40.84
C ALA A 95 27.22 10.79 -39.86
N ASP A 96 28.38 10.19 -39.58
CA ASP A 96 28.48 9.03 -38.69
C ASP A 96 28.37 9.44 -37.22
N GLU A 97 28.96 10.58 -36.84
CA GLU A 97 28.82 11.15 -35.50
C GLU A 97 27.39 11.63 -35.23
N LYS A 98 26.72 12.19 -36.24
CA LYS A 98 25.31 12.58 -36.19
C LYS A 98 24.41 11.37 -35.93
N LYS A 99 24.62 10.26 -36.65
CA LYS A 99 23.88 9.00 -36.42
C LYS A 99 24.08 8.49 -34.99
N LYS A 100 25.33 8.50 -34.50
CA LYS A 100 25.65 8.08 -33.12
C LYS A 100 24.97 8.99 -32.08
N HIS A 101 25.00 10.30 -32.29
CA HIS A 101 24.34 11.28 -31.43
C HIS A 101 22.82 11.04 -31.36
N ILE A 102 22.15 10.89 -32.50
CA ILE A 102 20.71 10.63 -32.57
C ILE A 102 20.35 9.33 -31.85
N ARG A 103 21.09 8.25 -32.08
CA ARG A 103 20.87 6.96 -31.40
C ARG A 103 20.99 7.10 -29.88
N THR A 104 22.03 7.78 -29.42
CA THR A 104 22.27 8.03 -27.99
C THR A 104 21.13 8.84 -27.37
N LEU A 105 20.64 9.87 -28.07
CA LEU A 105 19.50 10.67 -27.62
C LEU A 105 18.22 9.82 -27.54
N GLN A 106 17.94 9.00 -28.55
CA GLN A 106 16.78 8.09 -28.56
C GLN A 106 16.83 7.03 -27.46
N ASP A 107 18.01 6.50 -27.14
CA ASP A 107 18.20 5.56 -26.03
C ASP A 107 17.96 6.26 -24.67
N ALA A 108 18.45 7.49 -24.52
CA ALA A 108 18.23 8.30 -23.32
C ALA A 108 16.75 8.69 -23.14
N GLU A 109 16.05 9.06 -24.21
CA GLU A 109 14.62 9.37 -24.18
C GLU A 109 13.77 8.14 -23.82
N ARG A 110 14.11 6.97 -24.34
CA ARG A 110 13.48 5.70 -23.94
C ARG A 110 13.71 5.38 -22.45
N SER A 111 14.92 5.60 -21.96
CA SER A 111 15.26 5.40 -20.54
C SER A 111 14.48 6.36 -19.63
N LEU A 112 14.34 7.63 -20.04
CA LEU A 112 13.50 8.61 -19.34
C LEU A 112 12.02 8.22 -19.35
N ALA A 113 11.49 7.75 -20.48
CA ALA A 113 10.11 7.29 -20.58
C ALA A 113 9.84 6.12 -19.63
N GLN A 114 10.77 5.15 -19.54
CA GLN A 114 10.68 4.04 -18.59
C GLN A 114 10.76 4.51 -17.13
N ALA A 115 11.67 5.44 -16.82
CA ALA A 115 11.78 6.01 -15.47
C ALA A 115 10.48 6.73 -15.05
N ARG A 116 9.87 7.50 -15.96
CA ARG A 116 8.57 8.15 -15.74
C ARG A 116 7.45 7.15 -15.50
N LEU A 117 7.41 6.07 -16.28
CA LEU A 117 6.42 5.01 -16.10
C LEU A 117 6.54 4.36 -14.72
N SER A 118 7.76 4.01 -14.31
CA SER A 118 8.05 3.44 -12.98
C SER A 118 7.63 4.40 -11.86
N ALA A 119 7.97 5.68 -11.99
CA ALA A 119 7.59 6.73 -11.04
C ALA A 119 6.06 6.89 -10.95
N ARG A 120 5.38 7.00 -12.09
CA ARG A 120 3.90 7.08 -12.14
C ARG A 120 3.24 5.88 -11.47
N ARG A 121 3.75 4.67 -11.71
CA ARG A 121 3.21 3.45 -11.08
C ARG A 121 3.40 3.43 -9.56
N LEU A 122 4.47 4.00 -9.03
CA LEU A 122 4.67 4.13 -7.58
C LEU A 122 3.75 5.21 -6.97
N ALA A 123 3.59 6.35 -7.66
CA ALA A 123 2.67 7.41 -7.27
C ALA A 123 1.23 6.89 -7.17
N LEU A 124 0.79 6.17 -8.22
CA LEU A 124 -0.54 5.62 -8.41
C LEU A 124 -0.64 4.14 -8.02
N ARG A 125 0.15 3.69 -7.04
CA ARG A 125 0.24 2.27 -6.62
C ARG A 125 -1.07 1.56 -6.28
N HIS A 126 -2.13 2.31 -5.99
CA HIS A 126 -3.48 1.80 -5.72
C HIS A 126 -4.25 1.44 -7.00
N VAL A 127 -3.78 1.87 -8.17
CA VAL A 127 -4.31 1.55 -9.50
C VAL A 127 -3.52 0.37 -10.06
N GLU A 128 -4.20 -0.49 -10.82
CA GLU A 128 -3.55 -1.65 -11.44
C GLU A 128 -2.46 -1.23 -12.44
N LYS A 129 -1.34 -1.96 -12.44
CA LYS A 129 -0.19 -1.70 -13.33
C LYS A 129 -0.57 -1.68 -14.81
N SER A 130 -1.55 -2.52 -15.20
CA SER A 130 -2.05 -2.64 -16.57
C SER A 130 -2.77 -1.37 -17.05
N GLN A 131 -3.31 -0.56 -16.14
CA GLN A 131 -4.01 0.68 -16.46
C GLN A 131 -3.05 1.88 -16.55
N ILE A 132 -1.82 1.73 -16.05
CA ILE A 132 -0.80 2.77 -16.04
C ILE A 132 0.23 2.48 -17.14
N VAL A 133 0.03 3.12 -18.28
CA VAL A 133 0.85 2.91 -19.50
C VAL A 133 1.49 4.20 -20.03
N THR A 134 1.06 5.37 -19.57
CA THR A 134 1.55 6.66 -20.07
C THR A 134 2.94 7.00 -19.53
N THR A 135 3.78 7.56 -20.39
CA THR A 135 5.18 7.93 -20.08
C THR A 135 5.44 9.43 -20.13
N ASP A 136 4.37 10.23 -20.16
CA ASP A 136 4.45 11.69 -20.15
C ASP A 136 5.00 12.19 -18.81
N THR A 137 5.36 13.48 -18.77
CA THR A 137 5.78 14.15 -17.54
C THR A 137 4.77 13.91 -16.42
N LEU A 138 5.26 13.72 -15.20
CA LEU A 138 4.41 13.56 -14.03
C LEU A 138 3.65 14.85 -13.74
N SER A 139 2.38 14.73 -13.34
CA SER A 139 1.65 15.85 -12.77
C SER A 139 2.23 16.26 -11.40
N GLU A 140 1.90 17.46 -10.93
CA GLU A 140 2.28 17.92 -9.60
C GLU A 140 1.80 16.95 -8.51
N ASN A 141 0.53 16.54 -8.56
CA ASN A 141 -0.03 15.56 -7.63
C ASN A 141 0.68 14.21 -7.68
N GLU A 142 1.06 13.71 -8.86
CA GLU A 142 1.87 12.47 -8.96
C GLU A 142 3.25 12.63 -8.31
N SER A 143 3.86 13.81 -8.48
CA SER A 143 5.17 14.14 -7.93
C SER A 143 5.12 14.25 -6.40
N ASP A 144 4.08 14.88 -5.85
CA ASP A 144 3.86 14.97 -4.40
C ASP A 144 3.65 13.57 -3.78
N LEU A 145 2.93 12.70 -4.48
CA LEU A 145 2.72 11.32 -4.04
C LEU A 145 4.02 10.49 -4.04
N LEU A 146 5.07 10.90 -4.74
CA LEU A 146 6.36 10.22 -4.79
C LEU A 146 7.32 10.60 -3.67
N GLN A 147 6.95 11.53 -2.79
CA GLN A 147 7.77 11.91 -1.64
C GLN A 147 7.30 11.14 -0.40
N PRO A 148 7.80 9.92 -0.14
CA PRO A 148 7.40 9.14 1.02
C PRO A 148 7.98 9.76 2.30
N GLU A 149 7.17 9.76 3.36
CA GLU A 149 7.66 9.95 4.72
C GLU A 149 8.61 8.77 5.08
N GLY A 150 9.71 9.05 5.76
CA GLY A 150 10.52 8.04 6.43
C GLY A 150 9.95 7.69 7.81
N PRO A 151 10.53 6.72 8.54
CA PRO A 151 10.15 6.47 9.92
C PRO A 151 10.42 7.72 10.80
N PRO A 152 9.59 7.99 11.83
CA PRO A 152 8.38 7.23 12.14
C PRO A 152 7.26 7.47 11.12
N PHE A 153 6.48 6.43 10.81
CA PHE A 153 5.39 6.52 9.84
C PHE A 153 4.09 6.97 10.49
N HIS A 154 3.37 7.88 9.86
CA HIS A 154 2.11 8.40 10.40
C HIS A 154 0.91 7.84 9.62
N LEU A 155 0.20 6.90 10.21
CA LEU A 155 -0.84 6.11 9.54
C LEU A 155 -2.24 6.41 10.06
N CYS A 156 -3.28 6.24 9.25
CA CYS A 156 -4.64 6.18 9.82
C CYS A 156 -4.80 4.90 10.67
N ALA A 157 -5.75 4.91 11.61
CA ALA A 157 -5.98 3.78 12.54
C ALA A 157 -6.10 2.41 11.83
N PHE A 158 -6.77 2.38 10.67
CA PHE A 158 -6.93 1.17 9.87
C PHE A 158 -5.60 0.63 9.35
N CYS A 159 -4.79 1.50 8.71
CA CYS A 159 -3.52 1.08 8.14
C CYS A 159 -2.50 0.77 9.25
N HIS A 160 -2.54 1.52 10.36
CA HIS A 160 -1.75 1.22 11.55
C HIS A 160 -2.02 -0.21 12.04
N ALA A 161 -3.28 -0.59 12.23
CA ALA A 161 -3.64 -1.92 12.70
C ALA A 161 -3.21 -3.04 11.74
N TRP A 162 -3.19 -2.81 10.43
CA TRP A 162 -2.66 -3.79 9.46
C TRP A 162 -1.16 -4.04 9.65
N HIS A 163 -0.38 -2.98 9.87
CA HIS A 163 1.08 -3.10 10.10
C HIS A 163 1.43 -3.53 11.54
N CYS A 164 0.44 -3.54 12.43
CA CYS A 164 0.58 -3.80 13.85
C CYS A 164 -0.48 -4.83 14.30
N LEU A 165 -0.38 -6.05 13.77
CA LEU A 165 -1.33 -7.12 14.11
C LEU A 165 -1.29 -7.52 15.60
N ASN A 166 -0.19 -7.23 16.30
CA ASN A 166 -0.04 -7.37 17.74
C ASN A 166 -0.52 -6.16 18.56
N GLY A 167 -1.18 -5.19 17.92
CA GLY A 167 -1.80 -4.06 18.59
C GLY A 167 -3.24 -4.34 19.02
N TYR A 168 -3.71 -3.59 20.02
CA TYR A 168 -5.08 -3.71 20.55
C TYR A 168 -6.16 -3.66 19.45
N ALA A 169 -6.10 -2.67 18.55
CA ALA A 169 -7.12 -2.48 17.52
C ALA A 169 -7.20 -3.70 16.58
N ALA A 170 -6.04 -4.25 16.19
CA ALA A 170 -5.98 -5.43 15.34
C ALA A 170 -6.48 -6.68 16.07
N ALA A 171 -6.20 -6.84 17.37
CA ALA A 171 -6.65 -8.00 18.15
C ALA A 171 -8.19 -8.14 18.20
N GLN A 172 -8.93 -7.03 18.09
CA GLN A 172 -10.40 -7.03 18.00
C GLN A 172 -10.93 -7.26 16.57
N GLY A 173 -10.05 -7.29 15.58
CA GLY A 173 -10.40 -7.49 14.17
C GLY A 173 -10.44 -8.96 13.75
N VAL A 174 -10.68 -9.15 12.45
CA VAL A 174 -10.75 -10.48 11.82
C VAL A 174 -9.92 -10.49 10.54
N MET A 175 -9.11 -11.53 10.35
CA MET A 175 -8.41 -11.78 9.10
C MET A 175 -9.37 -12.45 8.09
N VAL A 176 -9.45 -11.92 6.88
CA VAL A 176 -10.35 -12.36 5.80
C VAL A 176 -9.60 -12.54 4.48
N TRP A 177 -10.19 -13.27 3.53
CA TRP A 177 -9.59 -13.50 2.21
C TRP A 177 -10.32 -12.67 1.15
N LEU A 178 -9.63 -11.67 0.59
CA LEU A 178 -10.15 -10.72 -0.42
C LEU A 178 -9.11 -10.50 -1.54
N PRO A 179 -8.76 -11.54 -2.33
CA PRO A 179 -7.66 -11.50 -3.30
C PRO A 179 -7.96 -10.59 -4.51
N ASP A 180 -9.21 -10.22 -4.73
CA ASP A 180 -9.60 -9.42 -5.88
C ASP A 180 -9.60 -7.91 -5.59
N LEU A 181 -9.41 -7.53 -4.32
CA LEU A 181 -9.46 -6.14 -3.88
C LEU A 181 -8.06 -5.63 -3.51
N HIS A 182 -7.74 -4.43 -3.98
CA HIS A 182 -6.59 -3.71 -3.47
C HIS A 182 -6.77 -3.42 -1.95
N PRO A 183 -5.75 -3.59 -1.10
CA PRO A 183 -5.89 -3.37 0.35
C PRO A 183 -6.38 -1.98 0.74
N ALA A 184 -5.99 -0.92 0.03
CA ALA A 184 -6.55 0.42 0.24
C ALA A 184 -8.07 0.49 0.00
N SER A 185 -8.60 -0.31 -0.94
CA SER A 185 -10.04 -0.44 -1.20
C SER A 185 -10.76 -1.28 -0.14
N VAL A 186 -10.05 -2.19 0.55
CA VAL A 186 -10.57 -2.87 1.74
C VAL A 186 -10.66 -1.89 2.91
N VAL A 187 -9.61 -1.11 3.16
CA VAL A 187 -9.56 -0.06 4.20
C VAL A 187 -10.65 1.00 3.96
N ALA A 188 -10.66 1.58 2.75
CA ALA A 188 -11.85 1.64 1.91
C ALA A 188 -13.24 1.43 2.54
N LEU A 189 -13.78 0.27 2.17
CA LEU A 189 -15.07 -0.26 2.54
C LEU A 189 -15.21 -0.38 4.06
N ASN A 190 -14.18 -0.87 4.76
CA ASN A 190 -14.23 -1.08 6.20
C ASN A 190 -14.47 0.23 6.96
N ALA A 191 -13.69 1.28 6.68
CA ALA A 191 -13.89 2.56 7.37
C ALA A 191 -15.24 3.19 7.04
N ARG A 192 -15.74 3.03 5.80
CA ARG A 192 -17.07 3.52 5.47
C ARG A 192 -18.14 2.78 6.27
N ALA A 193 -18.08 1.44 6.31
CA ALA A 193 -19.01 0.63 7.07
C ALA A 193 -19.03 1.01 8.55
N LEU A 194 -17.87 1.19 9.17
CA LEU A 194 -17.78 1.61 10.58
C LEU A 194 -18.28 3.04 10.80
N LYS A 195 -18.00 3.98 9.89
CA LYS A 195 -18.57 5.34 9.95
C LYS A 195 -20.09 5.34 9.93
N GLU A 196 -20.70 4.46 9.12
CA GLU A 196 -22.15 4.26 9.10
C GLU A 196 -22.66 3.62 10.40
N ILE A 197 -21.92 2.67 10.98
CA ILE A 197 -22.25 2.01 12.25
C ILE A 197 -22.23 2.98 13.44
N PHE A 198 -21.31 3.96 13.44
CA PHE A 198 -21.21 4.99 14.47
C PHE A 198 -22.14 6.20 14.25
N SER A 199 -22.99 6.16 13.21
CA SER A 199 -24.00 7.19 12.96
C SER A 199 -25.18 7.07 13.93
N ASP A 200 -25.83 8.18 14.24
CA ASP A 200 -27.06 8.21 15.02
C ASP A 200 -28.30 7.76 14.20
N GLU A 201 -28.18 7.65 12.86
CA GLU A 201 -29.27 7.25 11.99
C GLU A 201 -29.39 5.72 11.88
N ARG A 202 -30.47 5.14 12.42
CA ARG A 202 -30.70 3.69 12.43
C ARG A 202 -30.61 3.02 11.05
N LYS A 203 -31.04 3.69 9.97
CA LYS A 203 -30.98 3.16 8.60
C LYS A 203 -29.52 2.99 8.14
N ARG A 204 -28.70 4.00 8.39
CA ARG A 204 -27.25 4.00 8.11
C ARG A 204 -26.53 2.93 8.93
N VAL A 205 -26.84 2.81 10.22
CA VAL A 205 -26.29 1.76 11.09
C VAL A 205 -26.57 0.37 10.52
N ARG A 206 -27.80 0.09 10.08
CA ARG A 206 -28.16 -1.21 9.47
C ARG A 206 -27.36 -1.48 8.19
N GLN A 207 -27.21 -0.48 7.33
CA GLN A 207 -26.43 -0.61 6.10
C GLN A 207 -24.94 -0.86 6.40
N GLY A 208 -24.35 -0.11 7.33
CA GLY A 208 -22.98 -0.31 7.77
C GLY A 208 -22.74 -1.72 8.31
N ARG A 209 -23.65 -2.23 9.16
CA ARG A 209 -23.60 -3.62 9.66
C ARG A 209 -23.69 -4.65 8.54
N ALA A 210 -24.56 -4.44 7.55
CA ALA A 210 -24.68 -5.36 6.42
C ALA A 210 -23.37 -5.46 5.63
N VAL A 211 -22.73 -4.33 5.33
CA VAL A 211 -21.43 -4.30 4.63
C VAL A 211 -20.34 -4.95 5.49
N LEU A 212 -20.26 -4.62 6.78
CA LEU A 212 -19.25 -5.20 7.68
C LEU A 212 -19.41 -6.72 7.79
N ASN A 213 -20.64 -7.21 7.95
CA ASN A 213 -20.92 -8.64 8.00
C ASN A 213 -20.51 -9.35 6.70
N ALA A 214 -20.80 -8.75 5.54
CA ALA A 214 -20.38 -9.30 4.26
C ALA A 214 -18.85 -9.38 4.14
N LEU A 215 -18.11 -8.38 4.63
CA LEU A 215 -16.64 -8.43 4.68
C LEU A 215 -16.16 -9.57 5.60
N VAL A 216 -16.69 -9.66 6.82
CA VAL A 216 -16.28 -10.66 7.84
C VAL A 216 -16.60 -12.10 7.41
N GLN A 217 -17.65 -12.33 6.62
CA GLN A 217 -17.98 -13.67 6.10
C GLN A 217 -16.83 -14.30 5.30
N ASN A 218 -15.94 -13.50 4.70
CA ASN A 218 -14.76 -13.98 3.97
C ASN A 218 -13.65 -14.54 4.89
N ARG A 219 -13.86 -14.58 6.22
CA ARG A 219 -12.92 -15.22 7.17
C ARG A 219 -12.84 -16.74 7.01
N LEU A 220 -13.91 -17.39 6.53
CA LEU A 220 -13.98 -18.85 6.46
C LEU A 220 -12.88 -19.43 5.56
N ALA A 221 -12.57 -18.77 4.44
CA ALA A 221 -11.48 -19.17 3.56
C ALA A 221 -10.10 -19.02 4.22
N VAL A 222 -9.93 -18.04 5.12
CA VAL A 222 -8.69 -17.88 5.89
C VAL A 222 -8.58 -18.99 6.94
N GLU A 223 -9.67 -19.28 7.64
CA GLU A 223 -9.73 -20.36 8.64
C GLU A 223 -9.45 -21.73 8.00
N GLU A 224 -9.98 -22.00 6.82
CA GLU A 224 -9.70 -23.23 6.08
C GLU A 224 -8.21 -23.37 5.74
N LYS A 225 -7.60 -22.29 5.22
CA LYS A 225 -6.21 -22.28 4.74
C LYS A 225 -5.17 -22.21 5.87
N PHE A 226 -5.41 -21.40 6.88
CA PHE A 226 -4.45 -21.08 7.94
C PHE A 226 -4.82 -21.67 9.31
N ARG A 227 -5.99 -22.31 9.44
CA ARG A 227 -6.54 -22.86 10.70
C ARG A 227 -6.82 -21.81 11.78
N THR A 228 -6.78 -20.53 11.42
CA THR A 228 -7.13 -19.40 12.26
C THR A 228 -7.51 -18.21 11.39
N TRP A 229 -8.29 -17.31 11.96
CA TRP A 229 -8.63 -15.99 11.42
C TRP A 229 -8.24 -14.88 12.38
N ARG A 230 -7.59 -15.20 13.50
CA ARG A 230 -7.28 -14.25 14.58
C ARG A 230 -6.00 -13.49 14.24
N PRO A 231 -6.02 -12.14 14.20
CA PRO A 231 -4.84 -11.34 13.88
C PRO A 231 -3.61 -11.64 14.74
N ALA A 232 -3.81 -11.96 16.04
CA ALA A 232 -2.73 -12.30 16.97
C ALA A 232 -1.92 -13.53 16.53
N ASP A 233 -2.57 -14.57 16.00
CA ASP A 233 -1.87 -15.79 15.57
C ASP A 233 -0.97 -15.52 14.34
N PHE A 234 -1.42 -14.65 13.43
CA PHE A 234 -0.61 -14.16 12.32
C PHE A 234 0.56 -13.30 12.79
N ALA A 235 0.31 -12.42 13.77
CA ALA A 235 1.36 -11.61 14.39
C ALA A 235 2.44 -12.50 15.02
N ASP A 236 2.04 -13.53 15.76
CA ASP A 236 2.97 -14.46 16.42
C ASP A 236 3.77 -15.29 15.41
N ALA A 237 3.16 -15.70 14.30
CA ALA A 237 3.87 -16.36 13.22
C ALA A 237 4.92 -15.43 12.57
N LEU A 238 4.58 -14.16 12.33
CA LEU A 238 5.48 -13.17 11.78
C LEU A 238 6.62 -12.79 12.73
N ARG A 239 6.33 -12.66 14.04
CA ARG A 239 7.32 -12.31 15.08
C ARG A 239 8.44 -13.32 15.22
N ARG A 240 8.24 -14.58 14.81
CA ARG A 240 9.30 -15.61 14.79
C ARG A 240 10.44 -15.31 13.83
N TRP A 241 10.27 -14.33 12.94
CA TRP A 241 11.26 -13.97 11.92
C TRP A 241 11.62 -12.47 12.00
N PRO A 242 12.89 -12.11 11.78
CA PRO A 242 13.30 -10.72 11.59
C PRO A 242 12.50 -10.05 10.46
N PRO A 243 12.21 -8.74 10.53
CA PRO A 243 11.36 -8.05 9.55
C PRO A 243 11.77 -8.25 8.08
N THR A 244 13.07 -8.29 7.79
CA THR A 244 13.66 -8.50 6.47
C THR A 244 13.37 -9.89 5.89
N GLN A 245 13.13 -10.89 6.73
CA GLN A 245 12.91 -12.28 6.34
C GLN A 245 11.42 -12.66 6.24
N ARG A 246 10.51 -11.77 6.65
CA ARG A 246 9.06 -12.02 6.62
C ARG A 246 8.44 -11.97 5.23
N GLN A 247 9.20 -11.64 4.18
CA GLN A 247 8.66 -11.49 2.83
C GLN A 247 7.95 -12.77 2.36
N MET A 248 8.56 -13.94 2.55
CA MET A 248 7.94 -15.21 2.17
C MET A 248 6.62 -15.47 2.91
N LEU A 249 6.50 -15.04 4.17
CA LEU A 249 5.24 -15.16 4.92
C LEU A 249 4.18 -14.21 4.37
N ARG A 250 4.54 -12.95 4.08
CA ARG A 250 3.64 -11.97 3.44
C ARG A 250 3.14 -12.45 2.08
N GLU A 251 4.00 -13.12 1.31
CA GLU A 251 3.61 -13.71 0.04
C GLU A 251 2.59 -14.85 0.18
N LYS A 252 2.71 -15.69 1.23
CA LYS A 252 1.69 -16.72 1.51
C LYS A 252 0.35 -16.11 1.94
N MET A 253 0.39 -14.93 2.52
CA MET A 253 -0.75 -14.11 2.94
C MET A 253 -1.26 -13.17 1.82
N ASP A 254 -0.78 -13.28 0.57
CA ASP A 254 -1.26 -12.42 -0.52
C ASP A 254 -2.78 -12.55 -0.68
N GLY A 255 -3.53 -11.45 -0.64
CA GLY A 255 -5.00 -11.47 -0.62
C GLY A 255 -5.65 -11.64 0.77
N VAL A 256 -4.88 -11.87 1.83
CA VAL A 256 -5.37 -11.77 3.22
C VAL A 256 -5.51 -10.28 3.59
N ALA A 257 -6.63 -9.95 4.23
CA ALA A 257 -6.98 -8.61 4.67
C ALA A 257 -7.37 -8.59 6.16
N LEU A 258 -7.14 -7.47 6.85
CA LEU A 258 -7.65 -7.25 8.21
C LEU A 258 -8.91 -6.37 8.17
N ILE A 259 -10.01 -6.88 8.73
CA ILE A 259 -11.26 -6.16 8.96
C ILE A 259 -11.35 -5.82 10.44
N LEU A 260 -11.23 -4.53 10.75
CA LEU A 260 -11.50 -3.99 12.08
C LEU A 260 -13.01 -3.98 12.38
N LEU A 261 -13.35 -4.22 13.63
CA LEU A 261 -14.72 -4.20 14.15
C LEU A 261 -14.95 -2.91 14.97
N PRO A 262 -16.19 -2.59 15.39
CA PRO A 262 -16.44 -1.43 16.24
C PRO A 262 -15.56 -1.42 17.50
N ASP A 263 -15.34 -2.58 18.13
CA ASP A 263 -14.56 -2.73 19.36
C ASP A 263 -13.05 -2.49 19.16
N SER A 264 -12.57 -2.48 17.92
CA SER A 264 -11.20 -2.07 17.58
C SER A 264 -10.91 -0.61 17.94
N PHE A 265 -11.94 0.21 18.17
CA PHE A 265 -11.83 1.64 18.39
C PHE A 265 -12.36 2.01 19.78
N PRO A 266 -11.51 2.49 20.70
CA PRO A 266 -11.99 2.99 21.98
C PRO A 266 -12.75 4.32 21.85
N ASP A 267 -12.56 5.04 20.73
CA ASP A 267 -13.25 6.30 20.43
C ASP A 267 -13.64 6.35 18.95
N LYS A 268 -14.91 6.68 18.67
CA LYS A 268 -15.46 6.81 17.31
C LYS A 268 -14.75 7.88 16.48
N LYS A 269 -14.10 8.88 17.10
CA LYS A 269 -13.34 9.92 16.38
C LYS A 269 -12.20 9.36 15.53
N TYR A 270 -11.70 8.16 15.84
CA TYR A 270 -10.64 7.50 15.07
C TYR A 270 -11.13 6.89 13.76
N VAL A 271 -12.45 6.88 13.53
CA VAL A 271 -13.10 6.40 12.31
C VAL A 271 -13.70 7.55 11.49
N MET A 272 -14.09 8.65 12.14
CA MET A 272 -14.85 9.75 11.54
C MET A 272 -14.02 10.67 10.67
#